data_AF-A0A7I4KCC1-F1
#
_entry.id   AF-A0A7I4KCC1-F1
#
_cell.length_a   1.000
_cell.length_b   1.000
_cell.length_c   1.000
_cell.angle_alpha   90.00
_cell.angle_beta   90.00
_cell.angle_gamma   90.00
#
_symmetry.space_group_name_H-M   'P 1'
#
loop_
_entity.id
_entity.type
_entity.pdbx_description
1 polymer ?
#
loop_
_entity_poly.entity_id
_entity_poly.type
_entity_poly.pdbx_seq_one_letter_code
_entity_poly.pdbx_strand_id
1 'polypeptide(L)'
;MFSANPDAFWITFLGQTIVGFSQMFILGIPPRLAAVWFGPEQVSTACAIGVFGNQLGIAIGFVLPPFLVHMGTTDFIASDLNRLFLISVVANTIVFLLIIFSFPEKPPLPPSLAQLRVLEDTSEKNYYHSLKQLMTNPNFTLLFITYGVNVGVFYAVSTVLSQMILIFHPNEQESAGMIGLLLVLAGMIGSVLCGFILDRFHHFKLTTLVVYIFCAMGMLLFTFLVNVEQMWYIYASSILLGFFMTGYLPIGFEFASELTFPVAEGTASGLLNASAQIFGIALTLCVGFILQYGSVLASNLTLTGFLIFGTFLTALIKSDLRRQRAHESIPCILPQLQSESV
;
A
#
# COMPACT_ATOMS: atom_id res chain seq x y z
N MET A 1 -20.74 5.39 -0.48
CA MET A 1 -21.74 4.54 -1.19
C MET A 1 -23.06 5.29 -1.17
N PHE A 2 -23.79 5.33 -2.29
CA PHE A 2 -24.99 6.18 -2.46
C PHE A 2 -26.32 5.41 -2.37
N SER A 3 -26.30 4.08 -2.22
CA SER A 3 -27.52 3.30 -2.04
C SER A 3 -27.28 2.03 -1.23
N ALA A 4 -28.25 1.69 -0.39
CA ALA A 4 -28.33 0.41 0.34
C ALA A 4 -29.35 -0.56 -0.27
N ASN A 5 -30.06 -0.17 -1.33
CA ASN A 5 -31.08 -0.99 -1.98
C ASN A 5 -30.43 -1.93 -3.03
N PRO A 6 -30.75 -3.24 -3.04
CA PRO A 6 -30.26 -4.20 -4.04
C PRO A 6 -30.44 -3.75 -5.51
N ASP A 7 -31.54 -3.09 -5.85
CA ASP A 7 -31.85 -2.69 -7.24
C ASP A 7 -31.03 -1.47 -7.71
N ALA A 8 -30.32 -0.82 -6.80
CA ALA A 8 -29.55 0.40 -7.05
C ALA A 8 -28.03 0.14 -7.18
N PHE A 9 -27.65 -1.09 -7.53
CA PHE A 9 -26.25 -1.48 -7.74
C PHE A 9 -25.48 -0.50 -8.64
N TRP A 10 -26.10 -0.02 -9.72
CA TRP A 10 -25.47 0.93 -10.66
C TRP A 10 -25.07 2.26 -10.00
N ILE A 11 -25.85 2.75 -9.04
CA ILE A 11 -25.54 3.98 -8.30
C ILE A 11 -24.32 3.75 -7.41
N THR A 12 -24.26 2.59 -6.76
CA THR A 12 -23.10 2.17 -5.97
C THR A 12 -21.85 2.03 -6.84
N PHE A 13 -21.97 1.39 -8.00
CA PHE A 13 -20.86 1.22 -8.95
C PHE A 13 -20.32 2.57 -9.45
N LEU A 14 -21.21 3.49 -9.84
CA LEU A 14 -20.82 4.85 -10.25
C LEU A 14 -20.09 5.59 -9.11
N GLY A 15 -20.62 5.51 -7.89
CA GLY A 15 -20.00 6.12 -6.72
C GLY A 15 -18.58 5.59 -6.44
N GLN A 16 -18.39 4.26 -6.50
CA GLN A 16 -17.08 3.64 -6.34
C GLN A 16 -16.11 4.01 -7.46
N THR A 17 -16.60 4.15 -8.69
CA THR A 17 -15.80 4.60 -9.83
C THR A 17 -15.25 6.02 -9.59
N ILE A 18 -16.10 6.95 -9.13
CA ILE A 18 -15.69 8.33 -8.81
C ILE A 18 -14.64 8.35 -7.68
N VAL A 19 -14.85 7.54 -6.64
CA VAL A 19 -13.90 7.39 -5.52
C VAL A 19 -12.56 6.83 -6.02
N GLY A 20 -12.58 5.81 -6.88
CA GLY A 20 -11.38 5.23 -7.48
C GLY A 20 -10.57 6.26 -8.29
N PHE A 21 -11.22 7.09 -9.10
CA PHE A 21 -10.55 8.21 -9.79
C PHE A 21 -9.95 9.22 -8.81
N SER A 22 -10.66 9.53 -7.73
CA SER A 22 -10.20 10.49 -6.72
C SER A 22 -8.98 9.98 -5.95
N GLN A 23 -8.88 8.66 -5.73
CA GLN A 23 -7.76 8.04 -5.03
C GLN A 23 -6.41 8.30 -5.71
N MET A 24 -6.38 8.42 -7.05
CA MET A 24 -5.15 8.75 -7.79
C MET A 24 -4.56 10.09 -7.36
N PHE A 25 -5.41 11.08 -7.05
CA PHE A 25 -4.96 12.39 -6.59
C PHE A 25 -4.54 12.35 -5.12
N ILE A 26 -5.30 11.64 -4.27
CA ILE A 26 -5.08 11.60 -2.82
C ILE A 26 -3.70 11.04 -2.47
N LEU A 27 -3.26 9.96 -3.13
CA LEU A 27 -1.97 9.32 -2.82
C LEU A 27 -0.75 10.20 -3.13
N GLY A 28 -0.88 11.15 -4.07
CA GLY A 28 0.19 12.09 -4.43
C GLY A 28 0.23 13.37 -3.58
N ILE A 29 -0.80 13.63 -2.76
CA ILE A 29 -0.89 14.86 -1.96
C ILE A 29 0.16 14.93 -0.85
N PRO A 30 0.40 13.89 -0.01
CA PRO A 30 1.33 13.99 1.11
C PRO A 30 2.74 14.48 0.73
N PRO A 31 3.45 13.91 -0.26
CA PRO A 31 4.78 14.38 -0.63
C PRO A 31 4.75 15.79 -1.20
N ARG A 32 3.73 16.14 -1.99
CA ARG A 32 3.59 17.48 -2.58
C ARG A 32 3.31 18.54 -1.52
N LEU A 33 2.40 18.26 -0.59
CA LEU A 33 2.06 19.15 0.51
C LEU A 33 3.27 19.35 1.43
N ALA A 34 3.97 18.26 1.77
CA ALA A 34 5.18 18.30 2.58
C ALA A 34 6.25 19.20 1.94
N ALA A 35 6.53 19.01 0.64
CA ALA A 35 7.51 19.81 -0.09
C ALA A 35 7.12 21.30 -0.23
N VAL A 36 5.81 21.62 -0.22
CA VAL A 36 5.32 22.98 -0.43
C VAL A 36 5.24 23.80 0.85
N TRP A 37 4.97 23.16 1.99
CA TRP A 37 4.68 23.85 3.24
C TRP A 37 5.76 23.70 4.32
N PHE A 38 6.63 22.70 4.20
CA PHE A 38 7.61 22.38 5.24
C PHE A 38 9.05 22.55 4.73
N GLY A 39 9.95 22.90 5.65
CA GLY A 39 11.38 23.02 5.35
C GLY A 39 12.06 21.65 5.18
N PRO A 40 13.29 21.60 4.61
CA PRO A 40 13.97 20.35 4.24
C PRO A 40 14.06 19.30 5.36
N GLU A 41 14.27 19.74 6.60
CA GLU A 41 14.38 18.85 7.77
C GLU A 41 13.02 18.25 8.22
N GLN A 42 11.91 18.87 7.85
CA GLN A 42 10.56 18.49 8.28
C GLN A 42 9.74 17.82 7.18
N VAL A 43 10.16 17.91 5.90
CA VAL A 43 9.45 17.35 4.74
C VAL A 43 9.22 15.85 4.87
N SER A 44 10.24 15.08 5.27
CA SER A 44 10.12 13.62 5.44
C SER A 44 9.06 13.26 6.50
N THR A 45 9.12 13.92 7.67
CA THR A 45 8.18 13.71 8.76
C THR A 45 6.76 14.10 8.38
N ALA A 46 6.58 15.25 7.72
CA ALA A 46 5.27 15.72 7.26
C ALA A 46 4.66 14.77 6.21
N CYS A 47 5.48 14.26 5.28
CA CYS A 47 5.07 13.27 4.30
C CYS A 47 4.64 11.97 4.99
N ALA A 48 5.44 11.46 5.93
CA ALA A 48 5.15 10.24 6.68
C ALA A 48 3.83 10.33 7.45
N ILE A 49 3.54 11.46 8.10
CA ILE A 49 2.26 11.70 8.79
C ILE A 49 1.08 11.59 7.81
N GLY A 50 1.20 12.20 6.62
CA GLY A 50 0.14 12.13 5.60
C GLY A 50 -0.08 10.70 5.07
N VAL A 51 1.00 9.95 4.83
CA VAL A 51 0.93 8.55 4.40
C VAL A 51 0.32 7.65 5.49
N PHE A 52 0.72 7.83 6.76
CA PHE A 52 0.12 7.09 7.87
C PHE A 52 -1.35 7.46 8.10
N GLY A 53 -1.76 8.69 7.80
CA GLY A 53 -3.17 9.07 7.79
C GLY A 53 -4.01 8.21 6.86
N ASN A 54 -3.49 7.85 5.68
CA ASN A 54 -4.17 6.94 4.77
C ASN A 54 -4.34 5.54 5.37
N GLN A 55 -3.26 4.99 5.93
CA GLN A 55 -3.30 3.67 6.58
C GLN A 55 -4.25 3.64 7.78
N LEU A 56 -4.29 4.72 8.58
CA LEU A 56 -5.21 4.85 9.70
C LEU A 56 -6.67 4.89 9.21
N GLY A 57 -6.95 5.58 8.10
CA GLY A 57 -8.27 5.56 7.46
C GLY A 57 -8.72 4.16 7.05
N ILE A 58 -7.83 3.37 6.46
CA ILE A 58 -8.09 1.95 6.12
C ILE A 58 -8.36 1.14 7.39
N ALA A 59 -7.56 1.33 8.44
CA ALA A 59 -7.70 0.65 9.72
C ALA A 59 -9.08 0.95 10.37
N ILE A 60 -9.52 2.21 10.36
CA ILE A 60 -10.88 2.59 10.80
C ILE A 60 -11.94 1.94 9.92
N GLY A 61 -11.71 1.85 8.61
CA GLY A 61 -12.60 1.17 7.66
C GLY A 61 -12.82 -0.32 7.92
N PHE A 62 -11.91 -0.98 8.63
CA PHE A 62 -12.10 -2.37 9.06
C PHE A 62 -13.00 -2.52 10.29
N VAL A 63 -13.02 -1.53 11.18
CA VAL A 63 -13.75 -1.59 12.45
C VAL A 63 -15.13 -0.96 12.33
N LEU A 64 -15.22 0.19 11.66
CA LEU A 64 -16.43 1.00 11.66
C LEU A 64 -17.64 0.27 11.05
N PRO A 65 -17.54 -0.42 9.89
CA PRO A 65 -18.67 -1.15 9.33
C PRO A 65 -19.11 -2.34 10.20
N PRO A 66 -18.22 -3.24 10.68
CA PRO A 66 -18.63 -4.33 11.56
C PRO A 66 -19.28 -3.89 12.88
N PHE A 67 -18.89 -2.74 13.44
CA PHE A 67 -19.48 -2.21 14.67
C PHE A 67 -20.83 -1.51 14.48
N LEU A 68 -21.08 -0.94 13.29
CA LEU A 68 -22.30 -0.17 13.02
C LEU A 68 -23.37 -0.97 12.27
N VAL A 69 -22.99 -2.01 11.53
CA VAL A 69 -23.89 -2.79 10.67
C VAL A 69 -24.04 -4.18 11.24
N HIS A 70 -25.16 -4.44 11.91
CA HIS A 70 -25.39 -5.76 12.51
C HIS A 70 -26.10 -6.68 11.52
N MET A 71 -25.71 -7.96 11.52
CA MET A 71 -26.39 -8.98 10.73
C MET A 71 -27.83 -9.16 11.22
N GLY A 72 -28.79 -9.14 10.30
CA GLY A 72 -30.22 -9.17 10.63
C GLY A 72 -31.09 -9.25 9.39
N THR A 73 -32.32 -8.73 9.47
CA THR A 73 -33.22 -8.63 8.31
C THR A 73 -32.68 -7.62 7.30
N THR A 74 -33.05 -7.79 6.02
CA THR A 74 -32.62 -6.91 4.93
C THR A 74 -32.89 -5.43 5.19
N ASP A 75 -34.04 -5.12 5.79
CA ASP A 75 -34.44 -3.75 6.10
C ASP A 75 -33.59 -3.15 7.23
N PHE A 76 -33.19 -3.98 8.20
CA PHE A 76 -32.33 -3.56 9.29
C PHE A 76 -30.91 -3.28 8.80
N ILE A 77 -30.35 -4.18 7.99
CA ILE A 77 -29.04 -4.01 7.35
C ILE A 77 -29.04 -2.74 6.47
N ALA A 78 -30.09 -2.50 5.69
CA ALA A 78 -30.20 -1.31 4.87
C ALA A 78 -30.26 -0.02 5.72
N SER A 79 -30.94 -0.05 6.86
CA SER A 79 -30.99 1.08 7.80
C SER A 79 -29.60 1.39 8.38
N ASP A 80 -28.88 0.38 8.85
CA ASP A 80 -27.55 0.55 9.41
C ASP A 80 -26.51 0.97 8.36
N LEU A 81 -26.59 0.43 7.14
CA LEU A 81 -25.77 0.89 6.01
C LEU A 81 -26.05 2.36 5.67
N ASN A 82 -27.31 2.78 5.66
CA ASN A 82 -27.67 4.19 5.42
C ASN A 82 -27.12 5.11 6.53
N ARG A 83 -27.16 4.67 7.80
CA ARG A 83 -26.53 5.40 8.92
C ARG A 83 -25.02 5.51 8.74
N LEU A 84 -24.34 4.42 8.40
CA LEU A 84 -22.90 4.41 8.11
C LEU A 84 -22.54 5.39 6.97
N PHE A 85 -23.33 5.38 5.89
CA PHE A 85 -23.11 6.30 4.76
C PHE A 85 -23.36 7.75 5.15
N LEU A 86 -24.40 8.03 5.95
CA LEU A 86 -24.67 9.38 6.43
C LEU A 86 -23.55 9.92 7.32
N ILE A 87 -23.06 9.10 8.27
CA ILE A 87 -21.92 9.44 9.13
C ILE A 87 -20.69 9.76 8.26
N SER A 88 -20.42 8.94 7.26
CA SER A 88 -19.30 9.14 6.33
C SER A 88 -19.45 10.44 5.53
N VAL A 89 -20.64 10.75 5.01
CA VAL A 89 -20.91 11.99 4.29
C VAL A 89 -20.69 13.20 5.19
N VAL A 90 -21.29 13.21 6.39
CA VAL A 90 -21.15 14.31 7.35
C VAL A 90 -19.69 14.53 7.73
N ALA A 91 -18.96 13.46 8.07
CA ALA A 91 -17.55 13.55 8.42
C ALA A 91 -16.70 14.11 7.26
N ASN A 92 -16.87 13.59 6.05
CA ASN A 92 -16.14 14.07 4.87
C ASN A 92 -16.49 15.52 4.51
N THR A 93 -17.76 15.94 4.66
CA THR A 93 -18.17 17.33 4.45
C THR A 93 -17.54 18.26 5.48
N ILE A 94 -17.47 17.88 6.76
CA ILE A 94 -16.79 18.67 7.79
C ILE A 94 -15.30 18.84 7.44
N VAL A 95 -14.61 17.75 7.09
CA VAL A 95 -13.20 17.82 6.68
C VAL A 95 -13.02 18.70 5.44
N PHE A 96 -13.89 18.58 4.44
CA PHE A 96 -13.86 19.41 3.25
C PHE A 96 -14.03 20.91 3.55
N LEU A 97 -15.00 21.26 4.40
CA LEU A 97 -15.21 22.65 4.83
C LEU A 97 -14.02 23.16 5.64
N LEU A 98 -13.45 22.34 6.53
CA LEU A 98 -12.24 22.70 7.28
C LEU A 98 -11.07 22.99 6.34
N ILE A 99 -10.88 22.20 5.28
CA ILE A 99 -9.84 22.45 4.28
C ILE A 99 -10.10 23.78 3.56
N ILE A 100 -11.33 24.03 3.09
CA ILE A 100 -11.67 25.28 2.38
C ILE A 100 -11.44 26.52 3.25
N PHE A 101 -11.87 26.47 4.51
CA PHE A 101 -11.83 27.64 5.39
C PHE A 101 -10.49 27.82 6.12
N SER A 102 -9.70 26.76 6.31
CA SER A 102 -8.49 26.80 7.14
C SER A 102 -7.19 26.74 6.35
N PHE A 103 -7.19 26.22 5.12
CA PHE A 103 -5.95 26.08 4.32
C PHE A 103 -5.87 27.14 3.20
N PRO A 104 -4.91 28.08 3.29
CA PRO A 104 -4.57 28.95 2.17
C PRO A 104 -4.11 28.12 0.97
N GLU A 105 -4.35 28.58 -0.27
CA GLU A 105 -3.99 27.84 -1.49
C GLU A 105 -2.48 27.52 -1.55
N LYS A 106 -1.64 28.44 -1.06
CA LYS A 106 -0.16 28.37 -1.05
C LYS A 106 0.35 29.18 0.14
N PRO A 107 1.49 28.82 0.77
CA PRO A 107 2.11 29.70 1.75
C PRO A 107 2.56 31.00 1.05
N PRO A 108 2.50 32.17 1.73
CA PRO A 108 2.80 33.47 1.12
C PRO A 108 4.27 33.60 0.67
N LEU A 109 5.16 32.74 1.14
CA LEU A 109 6.56 32.64 0.70
C LEU A 109 6.92 31.16 0.49
N PRO A 110 7.56 30.78 -0.63
CA PRO A 110 7.99 29.41 -0.86
C PRO A 110 9.09 29.02 0.17
N PRO A 111 8.96 27.87 0.87
CA PRO A 111 9.87 27.52 1.95
C PRO A 111 11.28 27.11 1.50
N SER A 112 11.54 26.84 0.20
CA SER A 112 12.91 26.54 -0.25
C SER A 112 13.18 26.81 -1.74
N LEU A 113 14.44 27.16 -2.06
CA LEU A 113 14.98 27.26 -3.43
C LEU A 113 14.97 25.92 -4.19
N ALA A 114 14.95 24.78 -3.47
CA ALA A 114 14.84 23.45 -4.07
C ALA A 114 13.49 23.26 -4.80
N GLN A 115 12.46 23.97 -4.37
CA GLN A 115 11.12 23.93 -4.95
C GLN A 115 11.05 24.61 -6.33
N LEU A 116 11.83 25.67 -6.55
CA LEU A 116 12.03 26.31 -7.86
C LEU A 116 12.74 25.35 -8.82
N ARG A 117 13.76 24.63 -8.35
CA ARG A 117 14.49 23.62 -9.15
C ARG A 117 13.64 22.42 -9.52
N VAL A 118 12.79 21.89 -8.64
CA VAL A 118 11.91 20.76 -8.98
C VAL A 118 10.85 21.14 -10.01
N LEU A 119 10.37 22.39 -10.00
CA LEU A 119 9.49 22.93 -11.05
C LEU A 119 10.24 23.10 -12.39
N GLU A 120 11.50 23.54 -12.36
CA GLU A 120 12.36 23.72 -13.56
C GLU A 120 12.90 22.40 -14.14
N ASP A 121 13.15 21.39 -13.29
CA ASP A 121 13.74 20.09 -13.67
C ASP A 121 12.67 19.04 -14.03
N THR A 122 11.38 19.43 -14.03
CA THR A 122 10.30 18.75 -14.77
C THR A 122 10.47 18.85 -16.29
N SER A 123 11.72 18.97 -16.77
CA SER A 123 12.05 18.77 -18.17
C SER A 123 11.56 17.38 -18.55
N GLU A 124 10.56 17.36 -19.42
CA GLU A 124 9.94 16.21 -20.05
C GLU A 124 10.99 15.31 -20.71
N LYS A 125 11.72 14.52 -19.92
CA LYS A 125 12.47 13.38 -20.44
C LYS A 125 11.45 12.32 -20.80
N ASN A 126 11.06 12.29 -22.07
CA ASN A 126 10.26 11.27 -22.76
C ASN A 126 9.69 10.19 -21.83
N TYR A 127 8.58 10.47 -21.14
CA TYR A 127 7.94 9.56 -20.18
C TYR A 127 7.72 8.16 -20.77
N TYR A 128 7.30 8.10 -22.05
CA TYR A 128 7.15 6.85 -22.80
C TYR A 128 8.47 6.10 -22.99
N HIS A 129 9.59 6.80 -23.19
CA HIS A 129 10.90 6.17 -23.29
C HIS A 129 11.31 5.56 -21.96
N SER A 130 11.15 6.31 -20.85
CA SER A 130 11.40 5.82 -19.50
C SER A 130 10.52 4.59 -19.19
N LEU A 131 9.24 4.64 -19.55
CA LEU A 131 8.30 3.53 -19.39
C LEU A 131 8.74 2.28 -20.16
N LYS A 132 9.10 2.45 -21.44
CA LYS A 132 9.60 1.35 -22.28
C LYS A 132 10.90 0.78 -21.72
N GLN A 133 11.82 1.62 -21.29
CA GLN A 133 13.09 1.21 -20.69
C GLN A 133 12.88 0.39 -19.41
N LEU A 134 11.96 0.80 -18.55
CA LEU A 134 11.58 0.07 -17.34
C LEU A 134 11.04 -1.31 -17.67
N MET A 135 10.02 -1.40 -18.53
CA MET A 135 9.37 -2.68 -18.87
C MET A 135 10.25 -3.63 -19.69
N THR A 136 11.31 -3.12 -20.31
CA THR A 136 12.31 -3.93 -21.04
C THR A 136 13.43 -4.44 -20.10
N ASN A 137 13.57 -3.87 -18.90
CA ASN A 137 14.56 -4.32 -17.92
C ASN A 137 14.06 -5.60 -17.22
N PRO A 138 14.69 -6.77 -17.43
CA PRO A 138 14.17 -8.04 -16.93
C PRO A 138 14.09 -8.10 -15.40
N ASN A 139 15.04 -7.47 -14.68
CA ASN A 139 15.03 -7.44 -13.22
C ASN A 139 13.88 -6.57 -12.68
N PHE A 140 13.61 -5.43 -13.33
CA PHE A 140 12.48 -4.59 -12.96
C PHE A 140 11.15 -5.25 -13.30
N THR A 141 11.03 -5.91 -14.46
CA THR A 141 9.80 -6.62 -14.85
C THR A 141 9.50 -7.79 -13.90
N LEU A 142 10.54 -8.52 -13.45
CA LEU A 142 10.37 -9.51 -12.38
C LEU A 142 9.89 -8.86 -11.08
N LEU A 143 10.52 -7.75 -10.65
CA LEU A 143 10.09 -7.02 -9.46
C LEU A 143 8.65 -6.50 -9.59
N PHE A 144 8.27 -5.99 -10.76
CA PHE A 144 6.94 -5.51 -11.08
C PHE A 144 5.90 -6.61 -10.88
N ILE A 145 6.15 -7.82 -11.37
CA ILE A 145 5.27 -8.97 -11.18
C ILE A 145 5.25 -9.38 -9.71
N THR A 146 6.40 -9.56 -9.07
CA THR A 146 6.46 -10.08 -7.70
C THR A 146 5.88 -9.10 -6.69
N TYR A 147 6.06 -7.80 -6.91
CA TYR A 147 5.44 -6.74 -6.14
C TYR A 147 3.92 -6.74 -6.31
N GLY A 148 3.44 -6.81 -7.56
CA GLY A 148 2.02 -6.92 -7.86
C GLY A 148 1.38 -8.12 -7.17
N VAL A 149 2.02 -9.29 -7.23
CA VAL A 149 1.53 -10.49 -6.55
C VAL A 149 1.47 -10.31 -5.03
N ASN A 150 2.52 -9.81 -4.37
CA ASN A 150 2.54 -9.67 -2.91
C ASN A 150 1.45 -8.70 -2.43
N VAL A 151 1.44 -7.49 -3.01
CA VAL A 151 0.48 -6.44 -2.63
C VAL A 151 -0.95 -6.82 -3.06
N GLY A 152 -1.09 -7.49 -4.20
CA GLY A 152 -2.37 -7.99 -4.66
C GLY A 152 -2.96 -9.07 -3.73
N VAL A 153 -2.12 -9.98 -3.21
CA VAL A 153 -2.53 -10.92 -2.17
C VAL A 153 -2.95 -10.17 -0.91
N PHE A 154 -2.17 -9.17 -0.47
CA PHE A 154 -2.52 -8.35 0.69
C PHE A 154 -3.89 -7.66 0.53
N TYR A 155 -4.17 -7.09 -0.65
CA TYR A 155 -5.48 -6.50 -0.97
C TYR A 155 -6.60 -7.55 -1.01
N ALA A 156 -6.34 -8.72 -1.59
CA ALA A 156 -7.31 -9.80 -1.62
C ALA A 156 -7.66 -10.27 -0.21
N VAL A 157 -6.67 -10.65 0.60
CA VAL A 157 -6.86 -11.04 2.01
C VAL A 157 -7.64 -9.96 2.75
N SER A 158 -7.19 -8.71 2.67
CA SER A 158 -7.84 -7.56 3.31
C SER A 158 -9.33 -7.43 2.94
N THR A 159 -9.67 -7.65 1.66
CA THR A 159 -11.03 -7.49 1.17
C THR A 159 -11.97 -8.60 1.63
N VAL A 160 -11.51 -9.86 1.59
CA VAL A 160 -12.34 -11.02 1.97
C VAL A 160 -12.16 -11.45 3.42
N LEU A 161 -11.33 -10.73 4.20
CA LEU A 161 -10.97 -11.08 5.57
C LEU A 161 -12.19 -11.33 6.44
N SER A 162 -13.10 -10.36 6.51
CA SER A 162 -14.30 -10.46 7.35
C SER A 162 -15.19 -11.62 6.91
N GLN A 163 -15.28 -11.89 5.60
CA GLN A 163 -16.05 -13.03 5.08
C GLN A 163 -15.43 -14.35 5.53
N MET A 164 -14.11 -14.49 5.46
CA MET A 164 -13.40 -15.70 5.90
C MET A 164 -13.60 -15.99 7.39
N ILE A 165 -13.50 -14.97 8.24
CA ILE A 165 -13.70 -15.12 9.69
C ILE A 165 -15.14 -15.52 10.00
N LEU A 166 -16.12 -14.84 9.39
CA LEU A 166 -17.54 -15.07 9.68
C LEU A 166 -18.06 -16.44 9.18
N ILE A 167 -17.40 -17.06 8.21
CA ILE A 167 -17.73 -18.44 7.78
C ILE A 167 -17.47 -19.46 8.90
N PHE A 168 -16.37 -19.30 9.65
CA PHE A 168 -16.02 -20.20 10.76
C PHE A 168 -16.57 -19.71 12.11
N HIS A 169 -16.71 -18.39 12.27
CA HIS A 169 -17.11 -17.76 13.53
C HIS A 169 -18.22 -16.72 13.30
N PRO A 170 -19.47 -17.17 13.08
CA PRO A 170 -20.56 -16.29 12.66
C PRO A 170 -20.93 -15.17 13.65
N ASN A 171 -20.65 -15.38 14.95
CA ASN A 171 -20.98 -14.43 16.00
C ASN A 171 -19.86 -13.40 16.27
N GLU A 172 -18.72 -13.53 15.59
CA GLU A 172 -17.47 -12.81 15.90
C GLU A 172 -17.23 -11.67 14.90
N GLN A 173 -18.28 -10.91 14.60
CA GLN A 173 -18.23 -9.82 13.63
C GLN A 173 -17.33 -8.66 14.08
N GLU A 174 -17.43 -8.26 15.35
CA GLU A 174 -16.55 -7.23 15.93
C GLU A 174 -15.08 -7.68 15.91
N SER A 175 -14.83 -8.94 16.28
CA SER A 175 -13.50 -9.56 16.24
C SER A 175 -12.93 -9.60 14.81
N ALA A 176 -13.74 -9.90 13.79
CA ALA A 176 -13.33 -9.86 12.40
C ALA A 176 -12.84 -8.45 11.98
N GLY A 177 -13.55 -7.40 12.42
CA GLY A 177 -13.13 -6.02 12.23
C GLY A 177 -11.83 -5.68 12.96
N MET A 178 -11.67 -6.15 14.21
CA MET A 178 -10.43 -5.97 14.98
C MET A 178 -9.24 -6.72 14.39
N ILE A 179 -9.44 -7.90 13.82
CA ILE A 179 -8.41 -8.65 13.08
C ILE A 179 -7.90 -7.82 11.90
N GLY A 180 -8.81 -7.20 11.13
CA GLY A 180 -8.45 -6.30 10.04
C GLY A 180 -7.70 -5.05 10.51
N LEU A 181 -8.16 -4.43 11.61
CA LEU A 181 -7.46 -3.30 12.24
C LEU A 181 -6.02 -3.66 12.60
N LEU A 182 -5.85 -4.77 13.33
CA LEU A 182 -4.54 -5.22 13.80
C LEU A 182 -3.61 -5.59 12.65
N LEU A 183 -4.15 -6.19 11.58
CA LEU A 183 -3.42 -6.47 10.36
C LEU A 183 -2.85 -5.20 9.72
N VAL A 184 -3.63 -4.11 9.64
CA VAL A 184 -3.17 -2.83 9.09
C VAL A 184 -2.17 -2.13 10.02
N LEU A 185 -2.46 -2.06 11.33
CA LEU A 185 -1.59 -1.40 12.31
C LEU A 185 -0.24 -2.11 12.46
N ALA A 186 -0.24 -3.44 12.55
CA ALA A 186 0.98 -4.23 12.53
C ALA A 186 1.77 -4.00 11.23
N GLY A 187 1.05 -3.84 10.11
CA GLY A 187 1.63 -3.49 8.83
C GLY A 187 2.33 -2.12 8.81
N MET A 188 1.75 -1.10 9.45
CA MET A 188 2.40 0.21 9.60
C MET A 188 3.70 0.12 10.38
N ILE A 189 3.73 -0.67 11.46
CA ILE A 189 4.96 -0.92 12.22
C ILE A 189 5.97 -1.68 11.36
N GLY A 190 5.49 -2.67 10.61
CA GLY A 190 6.30 -3.47 9.68
C GLY A 190 6.94 -2.63 8.59
N SER A 191 6.22 -1.69 7.98
CA SER A 191 6.77 -0.82 6.93
C SER A 191 7.88 0.09 7.45
N VAL A 192 7.72 0.67 8.65
CA VAL A 192 8.77 1.48 9.28
C VAL A 192 10.00 0.65 9.62
N LEU A 193 9.82 -0.50 10.27
CA LEU A 193 10.94 -1.33 10.69
C LEU A 193 11.67 -1.96 9.50
N CYS A 194 10.94 -2.47 8.52
CA CYS A 194 11.52 -3.04 7.31
C CYS A 194 12.24 -1.98 6.47
N GLY A 195 11.69 -0.77 6.37
CA GLY A 195 12.36 0.37 5.74
C GLY A 195 13.67 0.72 6.45
N PHE A 196 13.64 0.85 7.78
CA PHE A 196 14.84 1.13 8.58
C PHE A 196 15.93 0.04 8.45
N ILE A 197 15.53 -1.24 8.46
CA ILE A 197 16.45 -2.37 8.25
C ILE A 197 17.08 -2.27 6.86
N LEU A 198 16.29 -1.98 5.83
CA LEU A 198 16.77 -1.83 4.47
C LEU A 198 17.76 -0.67 4.32
N ASP A 199 17.44 0.48 4.92
CA ASP A 199 18.30 1.67 4.92
C ASP A 199 19.60 1.44 5.66
N ARG A 200 19.60 0.60 6.70
CA ARG A 200 20.81 0.33 7.49
C ARG A 200 21.73 -0.70 6.85
N PHE A 201 21.17 -1.77 6.27
CA PHE A 201 21.95 -2.89 5.75
C PHE A 201 22.18 -2.83 4.24
N HIS A 202 21.37 -2.05 3.50
CA HIS A 202 21.43 -1.89 2.05
C HIS A 202 21.45 -3.20 1.23
N HIS A 203 21.06 -4.33 1.82
CA HIS A 203 20.99 -5.62 1.15
C HIS A 203 19.61 -5.83 0.50
N PHE A 204 19.28 -5.00 -0.50
CA PHE A 204 17.93 -4.91 -1.07
C PHE A 204 17.32 -6.25 -1.48
N LYS A 205 18.05 -7.05 -2.27
CA LYS A 205 17.56 -8.36 -2.72
C LYS A 205 17.32 -9.33 -1.56
N LEU A 206 18.27 -9.43 -0.63
CA LEU A 206 18.17 -10.37 0.48
C LEU A 206 17.00 -10.01 1.39
N THR A 207 16.88 -8.73 1.76
CA THR A 207 15.77 -8.24 2.58
C THR A 207 14.43 -8.47 1.90
N THR A 208 14.33 -8.17 0.59
CA THR A 208 13.11 -8.44 -0.21
C THR A 208 12.74 -9.92 -0.16
N LEU A 209 13.70 -10.82 -0.41
CA LEU A 209 13.47 -12.27 -0.43
C LEU A 209 13.04 -12.80 0.94
N VAL A 210 13.73 -12.40 2.00
CA VAL A 210 13.44 -12.83 3.37
C VAL A 210 12.05 -12.38 3.80
N VAL A 211 11.70 -11.11 3.58
CA VAL A 211 10.36 -10.59 3.90
C VAL A 211 9.29 -11.31 3.08
N TYR A 212 9.53 -11.59 1.80
CA TYR A 212 8.58 -12.36 0.99
C TYR A 212 8.35 -13.78 1.54
N ILE A 213 9.41 -14.49 1.93
CA ILE A 213 9.30 -15.80 2.56
C ILE A 213 8.45 -15.71 3.83
N PHE A 214 8.67 -14.69 4.65
CA PHE A 214 7.83 -14.44 5.84
C PHE A 214 6.38 -14.09 5.49
N CYS A 215 6.09 -13.39 4.40
CA CYS A 215 4.71 -13.22 3.92
C CYS A 215 4.06 -14.56 3.58
N ALA A 216 4.76 -15.43 2.86
CA ALA A 216 4.25 -16.75 2.49
C ALA A 216 4.01 -17.65 3.71
N MET A 217 4.96 -17.67 4.66
CA MET A 217 4.81 -18.40 5.92
C MET A 217 3.70 -17.82 6.79
N GLY A 218 3.57 -16.49 6.86
CA GLY A 218 2.48 -15.82 7.58
C GLY A 218 1.11 -16.16 7.00
N MET A 219 1.00 -16.21 5.67
CA MET A 219 -0.24 -16.58 5.00
C MET A 219 -0.58 -18.06 5.23
N LEU A 220 0.41 -18.94 5.17
CA LEU A 220 0.23 -20.36 5.46
C LEU A 220 -0.19 -20.58 6.92
N LEU A 221 0.44 -19.86 7.86
CA LEU A 221 0.08 -19.89 9.28
C LEU A 221 -1.36 -19.42 9.50
N PHE A 222 -1.74 -18.28 8.91
CA PHE A 222 -3.11 -17.76 8.95
C PHE A 222 -4.11 -18.78 8.38
N THR A 223 -3.76 -19.45 7.28
CA THR A 223 -4.59 -20.48 6.62
C THR A 223 -5.01 -21.60 7.57
N PHE A 224 -4.10 -22.08 8.42
CA PHE A 224 -4.40 -23.17 9.35
C PHE A 224 -5.01 -22.69 10.66
N LEU A 225 -4.76 -21.44 11.06
CA LEU A 225 -5.27 -20.88 12.31
C LEU A 225 -6.65 -20.25 12.18
N VAL A 226 -7.10 -19.88 10.97
CA VAL A 226 -8.39 -19.22 10.74
C VAL A 226 -9.63 -20.05 11.14
N ASN A 227 -9.48 -21.38 11.24
CA ASN A 227 -10.56 -22.31 11.65
C ASN A 227 -10.43 -22.75 13.12
N VAL A 228 -9.49 -22.18 13.88
CA VAL A 228 -9.30 -22.55 15.29
C VAL A 228 -10.31 -21.78 16.15
N GLU A 229 -11.01 -22.48 17.04
CA GLU A 229 -12.03 -21.89 17.92
C GLU A 229 -11.51 -20.71 18.76
N GLN A 230 -10.24 -20.76 19.18
CA GLN A 230 -9.62 -19.74 20.00
C GLN A 230 -9.12 -18.55 19.16
N MET A 231 -9.85 -17.43 19.24
CA MET A 231 -9.58 -16.17 18.51
C MET A 231 -8.15 -15.63 18.64
N TRP A 232 -7.50 -15.86 19.78
CA TRP A 232 -6.14 -15.37 20.02
C TRP A 232 -5.12 -15.81 18.96
N TYR A 233 -5.26 -17.04 18.44
CA TYR A 233 -4.37 -17.53 17.37
C TYR A 233 -4.61 -16.79 16.04
N ILE A 234 -5.84 -16.41 15.76
CA ILE A 234 -6.22 -15.64 14.56
C ILE A 234 -5.65 -14.21 14.68
N TYR A 235 -5.78 -13.57 15.84
CA TYR A 235 -5.17 -12.27 16.11
C TYR A 235 -3.65 -12.29 15.96
N ALA A 236 -2.96 -13.27 16.55
CA ALA A 236 -1.51 -13.36 16.47
C ALA A 236 -1.02 -13.60 15.03
N SER A 237 -1.70 -14.46 14.28
CA SER A 237 -1.33 -14.75 12.89
C SER A 237 -1.63 -13.60 11.93
N SER A 238 -2.72 -12.86 12.13
CA SER A 238 -3.04 -11.67 11.31
C SER A 238 -2.06 -10.52 11.54
N ILE A 239 -1.63 -10.30 12.79
CA ILE A 239 -0.56 -9.34 13.13
C ILE A 239 0.72 -9.70 12.39
N LEU A 240 1.14 -10.96 12.45
CA LEU A 240 2.36 -11.42 11.78
C LEU A 240 2.26 -11.25 10.26
N LEU A 241 1.13 -11.66 9.68
CA LEU A 241 0.86 -11.53 8.26
C LEU A 241 0.89 -10.06 7.80
N GLY A 242 0.17 -9.19 8.51
CA GLY A 242 0.08 -7.76 8.21
C GLY A 242 1.43 -7.06 8.29
N PHE A 243 2.21 -7.38 9.33
CA PHE A 243 3.57 -6.86 9.54
C PHE A 243 4.46 -7.10 8.31
N PHE A 244 4.56 -8.33 7.84
CA PHE A 244 5.46 -8.65 6.72
C PHE A 244 4.90 -8.19 5.36
N MET A 245 3.60 -8.35 5.12
CA MET A 245 3.00 -7.93 3.83
C MET A 245 3.07 -6.42 3.63
N THR A 246 2.76 -5.63 4.65
CA THR A 246 2.89 -4.17 4.54
C THR A 246 4.36 -3.74 4.62
N GLY A 247 5.17 -4.47 5.39
CA GLY A 247 6.62 -4.31 5.46
C GLY A 247 7.33 -4.41 4.11
N TYR A 248 6.79 -5.23 3.21
CA TYR A 248 7.30 -5.42 1.85
C TYR A 248 7.14 -4.19 0.95
N LEU A 249 6.10 -3.34 1.14
CA LEU A 249 5.82 -2.19 0.29
C LEU A 249 7.01 -1.21 0.15
N PRO A 250 7.56 -0.64 1.25
CA PRO A 250 8.68 0.28 1.15
C PRO A 250 9.93 -0.40 0.59
N ILE A 251 10.15 -1.69 0.91
CA ILE A 251 11.27 -2.45 0.35
C ILE A 251 11.16 -2.55 -1.17
N GLY A 252 9.96 -2.79 -1.69
CA GLY A 252 9.71 -2.86 -3.12
C GLY A 252 10.02 -1.55 -3.85
N PHE A 253 9.63 -0.40 -3.28
CA PHE A 253 9.92 0.91 -3.86
C PHE A 253 11.43 1.22 -3.87
N GLU A 254 12.12 0.99 -2.76
CA GLU A 254 13.57 1.19 -2.68
C GLU A 254 14.34 0.20 -3.58
N PHE A 255 13.89 -1.04 -3.69
CA PHE A 255 14.53 -1.98 -4.60
C PHE A 255 14.28 -1.60 -6.06
N ALA A 256 13.10 -1.05 -6.38
CA ALA A 256 12.83 -0.53 -7.72
C ALA A 256 13.74 0.65 -8.05
N SER A 257 13.86 1.66 -7.18
CA SER A 257 14.72 2.83 -7.41
C SER A 257 16.18 2.40 -7.70
N GLU A 258 16.68 1.40 -6.97
CA GLU A 258 18.02 0.83 -7.17
C GLU A 258 18.18 0.11 -8.52
N LEU A 259 17.18 -0.69 -8.95
CA LEU A 259 17.22 -1.43 -10.21
C LEU A 259 17.05 -0.54 -11.44
N THR A 260 16.36 0.59 -11.28
CA THR A 260 15.93 1.44 -12.40
C THR A 260 16.77 2.69 -12.57
N PHE A 261 17.74 2.95 -11.70
CA PHE A 261 18.65 4.08 -11.83
C PHE A 261 19.27 4.15 -13.25
N PRO A 262 19.28 5.32 -13.92
CA PRO A 262 18.92 6.67 -13.46
C PRO A 262 17.48 7.12 -13.82
N VAL A 263 16.53 6.21 -14.02
CA VAL A 263 15.12 6.57 -14.29
C VAL A 263 14.50 7.23 -13.06
N ALA A 264 13.62 8.22 -13.28
CA ALA A 264 12.90 8.91 -12.21
C ALA A 264 12.12 7.94 -11.31
N GLU A 265 12.34 8.04 -9.99
CA GLU A 265 11.74 7.15 -8.98
C GLU A 265 10.21 7.16 -9.04
N GLY A 266 9.61 8.33 -9.30
CA GLY A 266 8.15 8.47 -9.44
C GLY A 266 7.55 7.60 -10.55
N THR A 267 8.27 7.38 -11.67
CA THR A 267 7.79 6.53 -12.76
C THR A 267 7.83 5.05 -12.36
N ALA A 268 8.91 4.60 -11.71
CA ALA A 268 9.06 3.22 -11.26
C ALA A 268 8.02 2.87 -10.16
N SER A 269 7.87 3.73 -9.16
CA SER A 269 6.89 3.56 -8.08
C SER A 269 5.44 3.64 -8.59
N GLY A 270 5.16 4.49 -9.58
CA GLY A 270 3.87 4.54 -10.26
C GLY A 270 3.52 3.22 -10.94
N LEU A 271 4.50 2.60 -11.62
CA LEU A 271 4.31 1.28 -12.25
C LEU A 271 4.09 0.17 -11.22
N LEU A 272 4.84 0.17 -10.11
CA LEU A 272 4.63 -0.80 -9.05
C LEU A 272 3.22 -0.69 -8.44
N ASN A 273 2.71 0.53 -8.23
CA ASN A 273 1.33 0.73 -7.79
C ASN A 273 0.31 0.24 -8.82
N ALA A 274 0.53 0.51 -10.12
CA ALA A 274 -0.33 -0.03 -11.18
C ALA A 274 -0.34 -1.56 -11.16
N SER A 275 0.82 -2.20 -10.97
CA SER A 275 0.92 -3.66 -10.81
C SER A 275 0.09 -4.15 -9.61
N ALA A 276 0.26 -3.52 -8.45
CA ALA A 276 -0.48 -3.87 -7.24
C ALA A 276 -2.01 -3.79 -7.44
N GLN A 277 -2.50 -2.78 -8.16
CA GLN A 277 -3.93 -2.67 -8.46
C GLN A 277 -4.41 -3.77 -9.42
N ILE A 278 -3.66 -4.05 -10.49
CA ILE A 278 -4.02 -5.10 -11.48
C ILE A 278 -4.10 -6.47 -10.79
N PHE A 279 -3.05 -6.85 -10.06
CA PHE A 279 -3.03 -8.12 -9.33
C PHE A 279 -4.02 -8.12 -8.17
N GLY A 280 -4.23 -7.00 -7.48
CA GLY A 280 -5.24 -6.86 -6.44
C GLY A 280 -6.64 -7.15 -6.96
N ILE A 281 -7.05 -6.55 -8.09
CA ILE A 281 -8.33 -6.84 -8.73
C ILE A 281 -8.42 -8.32 -9.12
N ALA A 282 -7.40 -8.84 -9.83
CA ALA A 282 -7.41 -10.21 -10.33
C ALA A 282 -7.50 -11.26 -9.19
N LEU A 283 -6.68 -11.11 -8.15
CA LEU A 283 -6.63 -12.04 -7.02
C LEU A 283 -7.84 -11.91 -6.11
N THR A 284 -8.35 -10.69 -5.90
CA THR A 284 -9.59 -10.49 -5.11
C THR A 284 -10.77 -11.15 -5.79
N LEU A 285 -10.94 -10.99 -7.10
CA LEU A 285 -12.00 -11.66 -7.86
C LEU A 285 -11.83 -13.18 -7.87
N CYS A 286 -10.60 -13.67 -8.06
CA CYS A 286 -10.28 -15.10 -8.04
C CYS A 286 -10.65 -15.73 -6.69
N VAL A 287 -10.19 -15.14 -5.59
CA VAL A 287 -10.47 -15.64 -4.25
C VAL A 287 -11.93 -15.47 -3.86
N GLY A 288 -12.58 -14.36 -4.25
CA GLY A 288 -14.01 -14.17 -4.03
C GLY A 288 -14.84 -15.27 -4.70
N PHE A 289 -14.48 -15.65 -5.93
CA PHE A 289 -15.12 -16.78 -6.62
C PHE A 289 -14.86 -18.12 -5.91
N ILE A 290 -13.61 -18.41 -5.53
CA ILE A 290 -13.27 -19.64 -4.79
C ILE A 290 -13.96 -19.69 -3.44
N LEU A 291 -14.15 -18.55 -2.76
CA LEU A 291 -14.83 -18.47 -1.48
C LEU A 291 -16.33 -18.75 -1.63
N GLN A 292 -16.95 -18.29 -2.73
CA GLN A 292 -18.38 -18.50 -2.99
C GLN A 292 -18.72 -19.96 -3.34
N TYR A 293 -17.89 -20.63 -4.14
CA TYR A 293 -18.18 -21.97 -4.67
C TYR A 293 -17.31 -23.09 -4.06
N GLY A 294 -16.27 -22.73 -3.32
CA GLY A 294 -15.26 -23.64 -2.77
C GLY A 294 -15.16 -23.53 -1.26
N SER A 295 -13.95 -23.32 -0.75
CA SER A 295 -13.69 -23.27 0.69
C SER A 295 -12.68 -22.18 1.02
N VAL A 296 -12.73 -21.69 2.26
CA VAL A 296 -11.73 -20.75 2.81
C VAL A 296 -10.32 -21.33 2.71
N LEU A 297 -10.17 -22.65 2.92
CA LEU A 297 -8.89 -23.34 2.79
C LEU A 297 -8.35 -23.25 1.35
N ALA A 298 -9.18 -23.56 0.35
CA ALA A 298 -8.76 -23.48 -1.06
C ALA A 298 -8.40 -22.05 -1.46
N SER A 299 -9.17 -21.07 -1.03
CA SER A 299 -8.89 -19.63 -1.21
C SER A 299 -7.53 -19.24 -0.64
N ASN A 300 -7.26 -19.59 0.62
CA ASN A 300 -6.03 -19.23 1.31
C ASN A 300 -4.80 -19.98 0.79
N LEU A 301 -4.96 -21.26 0.41
CA LEU A 301 -3.89 -22.02 -0.25
C LEU A 301 -3.56 -21.46 -1.64
N THR A 302 -4.56 -20.95 -2.37
CA THR A 302 -4.34 -20.30 -3.67
C THR A 302 -3.49 -19.05 -3.50
N LEU A 303 -3.84 -18.18 -2.54
CA LEU A 303 -3.05 -16.99 -2.19
C LEU A 303 -1.63 -17.35 -1.73
N THR A 304 -1.50 -18.40 -0.90
CA THR A 304 -0.19 -18.91 -0.48
C THR A 304 0.63 -19.41 -1.67
N GLY A 305 0.02 -20.11 -2.62
CA GLY A 305 0.65 -20.56 -3.86
C GLY A 305 1.17 -19.39 -4.70
N PHE A 306 0.38 -18.31 -4.82
CA PHE A 306 0.83 -17.09 -5.47
C PHE A 306 2.02 -16.43 -4.75
N LEU A 307 2.03 -16.41 -3.41
CA LEU A 307 3.18 -15.88 -2.66
C LEU A 307 4.44 -16.74 -2.81
N ILE A 308 4.30 -18.08 -2.84
CA ILE A 308 5.42 -18.99 -3.10
C ILE A 308 5.97 -18.78 -4.51
N PHE A 309 5.08 -18.65 -5.51
CA PHE A 309 5.46 -18.34 -6.88
C PHE A 309 6.17 -16.97 -6.97
N GLY A 310 5.64 -15.96 -6.29
CA GLY A 310 6.25 -14.64 -6.18
C GLY A 310 7.64 -14.71 -5.53
N THR A 311 7.79 -15.49 -4.46
CA THR A 311 9.08 -15.72 -3.78
C THR A 311 10.11 -16.35 -4.72
N PHE A 312 9.70 -17.37 -5.49
CA PHE A 312 10.56 -17.99 -6.50
C PHE A 312 11.02 -16.98 -7.55
N LEU A 313 10.08 -16.19 -8.11
CA LEU A 313 10.42 -15.14 -9.06
C LEU A 313 11.33 -14.06 -8.46
N THR A 314 11.13 -13.68 -7.20
CA THR A 314 12.00 -12.73 -6.48
C THR A 314 13.42 -13.27 -6.34
N ALA A 315 13.59 -14.57 -6.11
CA ALA A 315 14.92 -15.19 -6.03
C ALA A 315 15.70 -15.08 -7.36
N LEU A 316 14.99 -15.10 -8.50
CA LEU A 316 15.57 -14.96 -9.84
C LEU A 316 16.04 -13.53 -10.16
N ILE A 317 15.57 -12.52 -9.43
CA ILE A 317 15.99 -11.12 -9.65
C ILE A 317 17.50 -11.02 -9.36
N LYS A 318 18.28 -10.53 -10.33
CA LYS A 318 19.70 -10.24 -10.09
C LYS A 318 19.81 -8.89 -9.39
N SER A 319 20.53 -8.82 -8.26
CA SER A 319 20.82 -7.55 -7.61
C SER A 319 21.94 -6.84 -8.35
N ASP A 320 21.60 -6.15 -9.43
CA ASP A 320 22.49 -5.17 -10.00
C ASP A 320 22.29 -3.85 -9.23
N LEU A 321 23.13 -3.63 -8.22
CA LEU A 321 23.16 -2.39 -7.41
C LEU A 321 23.75 -1.26 -8.28
N ARG A 322 22.92 -0.67 -9.15
CA ARG A 322 23.34 0.30 -10.15
C ARG A 322 23.56 1.68 -9.55
N ARG A 323 22.73 2.10 -8.59
CA ARG A 323 22.83 3.40 -7.92
C ARG A 323 24.04 3.40 -6.97
N GLN A 324 24.28 2.32 -6.24
CA GLN A 324 25.47 2.21 -5.39
C GLN A 324 26.77 2.21 -6.21
N ARG A 325 26.82 1.46 -7.32
CA ARG A 325 27.97 1.52 -8.25
C ARG A 325 28.17 2.91 -8.85
N ALA A 326 27.10 3.64 -9.15
CA ALA A 326 27.18 5.00 -9.63
C ALA A 326 27.80 5.93 -8.57
N HIS A 327 27.40 5.80 -7.30
CA HIS A 327 28.00 6.56 -6.19
C HIS A 327 29.47 6.21 -5.92
N GLU A 328 29.85 4.93 -5.99
CA GLU A 328 31.25 4.49 -5.90
C GLU A 328 32.11 4.99 -7.07
N SER A 329 31.50 5.18 -8.25
CA SER A 329 32.18 5.66 -9.45
C SER A 329 32.37 7.18 -9.52
N ILE A 330 31.88 7.96 -8.54
CA ILE A 330 32.18 9.38 -8.39
C ILE A 330 33.48 9.46 -7.58
N PRO A 331 34.67 9.65 -8.19
CA PRO A 331 35.87 9.89 -7.42
C PRO A 331 35.66 11.20 -6.66
N CYS A 332 36.13 11.22 -5.43
CA CYS A 332 36.15 12.37 -4.54
C CYS A 332 36.63 13.65 -5.28
N ILE A 333 35.72 14.47 -5.80
CA ILE A 333 36.00 15.86 -6.16
C ILE A 333 35.90 16.65 -4.85
N LEU A 334 36.83 16.41 -3.93
CA LEU A 334 37.17 17.39 -2.91
C LEU A 334 38.05 18.46 -3.56
N PRO A 335 37.91 19.73 -3.18
CA PRO A 335 38.31 20.87 -4.00
C PRO A 335 39.84 21.00 -4.10
N GLN A 336 40.39 20.76 -5.27
CA GLN A 336 41.75 21.22 -5.64
C GLN A 336 41.83 22.75 -5.88
N LEU A 337 40.83 23.53 -5.44
CA LEU A 337 40.79 24.98 -5.64
C LEU A 337 41.27 25.80 -4.42
N GLN A 338 42.01 25.22 -3.48
CA GLN A 338 42.56 25.96 -2.33
C GLN A 338 44.09 25.90 -2.17
N SER A 339 44.85 25.45 -3.18
CA SER A 339 46.33 25.44 -3.11
C SER A 339 47.06 26.24 -4.19
N GLU A 340 46.38 27.10 -4.97
CA GLU A 340 47.04 28.01 -5.93
C GLU A 340 46.90 29.50 -5.57
N SER A 341 46.68 29.82 -4.29
CA SER A 341 46.74 31.21 -3.82
C SER A 341 47.43 31.31 -2.46
N VAL A 342 48.76 31.14 -2.44
CA VAL A 342 49.65 31.75 -1.45
C VAL A 342 50.87 32.30 -2.17
#